data_AF-A0A9F5MZ38-F1
#
_entry.id   AF-A0A9F5MZ38-F1
#
_cell.length_a   1.000
_cell.length_b   1.000
_cell.length_c   1.000
_cell.angle_alpha   90.00
_cell.angle_beta   90.00
_cell.angle_gamma   90.00
#
_symmetry.space_group_name_H-M   'P 1'
#
loop_
_entity.id
_entity.type
_entity.pdbx_description
1 polymer ?
#
loop_
_entity_poly.entity_id
_entity_poly.type
_entity_poly.pdbx_seq_one_letter_code
_entity_poly.pdbx_strand_id
1 'polypeptide(L)'
;MDLGAAQFQEKLPGLQELLLGCDFVGLDMEFTGLHSAFSSDRHPSLFDSPAEWYQKARQSVQRFTVSQLGLSIFYKGMSNKYVTHSYNFFLFPTTFGQMDSEFSFQASSIQFLSRYGFDYNKFLKDGIPYMNETQEKKLQHLLSGNWIVQSSFDKDKVKKVIDEVTCWMCSAEEEDSMVLHDMYGFQVIEIQLILRQAFPDIWTIPLEGEKVSLIL
;
A
#
# COMPACT_ATOMS: atom_id res chain seq x y z
N MET A 1 12.05 1.27 -16.45
CA MET A 1 12.51 1.86 -15.18
C MET A 1 11.74 1.19 -14.06
N ASP A 2 12.44 0.68 -13.06
CA ASP A 2 11.78 0.10 -11.89
C ASP A 2 11.43 1.21 -10.90
N LEU A 3 10.22 1.19 -10.37
CA LEU A 3 9.71 2.16 -9.42
C LEU A 3 9.15 1.45 -8.19
N GLY A 4 9.70 1.82 -7.03
CA GLY A 4 9.16 1.51 -5.70
C GLY A 4 8.60 2.75 -5.01
N ALA A 5 8.11 2.59 -3.78
CA ALA A 5 7.44 3.62 -3.00
C ALA A 5 8.26 4.91 -2.87
N ALA A 6 9.56 4.80 -2.53
CA ALA A 6 10.43 5.95 -2.27
C ALA A 6 10.58 6.89 -3.48
N GLN A 7 10.53 6.36 -4.70
CA GLN A 7 10.75 7.13 -5.93
C GLN A 7 9.45 7.54 -6.61
N PHE A 8 8.32 6.92 -6.24
CA PHE A 8 7.06 7.07 -6.95
C PHE A 8 6.55 8.52 -6.91
N GLN A 9 6.57 9.17 -5.74
CA GLN A 9 6.09 10.54 -5.58
C GLN A 9 6.92 11.55 -6.40
N GLU A 10 8.24 11.42 -6.41
CA GLU A 10 9.14 12.30 -7.18
C GLU A 10 8.90 12.16 -8.69
N LYS A 11 8.65 10.93 -9.16
CA LYS A 11 8.48 10.64 -10.60
C LYS A 11 7.05 10.87 -11.11
N LEU A 12 6.06 10.98 -10.22
CA LEU A 12 4.66 11.09 -10.58
C LEU A 12 4.35 12.25 -11.54
N PRO A 13 4.86 13.49 -11.36
CA PRO A 13 4.57 14.59 -12.28
C PRO A 13 5.05 14.32 -13.72
N GLY A 14 6.28 13.79 -13.86
CA GLY A 14 6.83 13.43 -15.17
C GLY A 14 6.07 12.28 -15.82
N LEU A 15 5.63 11.29 -15.02
CA LEU A 15 4.78 10.21 -15.52
C LEU A 15 3.43 10.72 -16.01
N GLN A 16 2.82 11.69 -15.31
CA GLN A 16 1.55 12.30 -15.73
C GLN A 16 1.71 13.09 -17.02
N GLU A 17 2.76 13.89 -17.16
CA GLU A 17 3.07 14.60 -18.40
C GLU A 17 3.23 13.64 -19.58
N LEU A 18 3.96 12.54 -19.35
CA LEU A 18 4.09 11.48 -20.33
C LEU A 18 2.70 10.92 -20.71
N LEU A 19 1.92 10.45 -19.75
CA LEU A 19 0.60 9.85 -20.03
C LEU A 19 -0.35 10.80 -20.78
N LEU A 20 -0.32 12.10 -20.46
CA LEU A 20 -1.16 13.10 -21.13
C LEU A 20 -0.78 13.31 -22.61
N GLY A 21 0.50 13.18 -22.95
CA GLY A 21 0.99 13.39 -24.31
C GLY A 21 1.03 12.13 -25.19
N CYS A 22 0.73 10.95 -24.65
CA CYS A 22 0.93 9.69 -25.36
C CYS A 22 -0.18 9.37 -26.37
N ASP A 23 0.14 8.53 -27.35
CA ASP A 23 -0.85 8.01 -28.30
C ASP A 23 -1.60 6.80 -27.74
N PHE A 24 -0.87 5.89 -27.07
CA PHE A 24 -1.44 4.72 -26.40
C PHE A 24 -0.49 4.15 -25.35
N VAL A 25 -1.01 3.27 -24.51
CA VAL A 25 -0.25 2.53 -23.50
C VAL A 25 -0.41 1.02 -23.66
N GLY A 26 0.63 0.28 -23.32
CA GLY A 26 0.61 -1.17 -23.10
C GLY A 26 0.73 -1.47 -21.61
N LEU A 27 -0.03 -2.44 -21.13
CA LEU A 27 -0.06 -2.87 -19.73
C LEU A 27 0.19 -4.36 -19.62
N ASP A 28 0.94 -4.76 -18.61
CA ASP A 28 1.12 -6.16 -18.21
C ASP A 28 1.26 -6.26 -16.68
N MET A 29 0.89 -7.39 -16.10
CA MET A 29 0.85 -7.56 -14.64
C MET A 29 1.42 -8.91 -14.22
N GLU A 30 2.22 -8.88 -13.17
CA GLU A 30 2.71 -10.06 -12.49
C GLU A 30 1.93 -10.30 -11.20
N PHE A 31 1.52 -11.55 -10.98
CA PHE A 31 0.67 -11.94 -9.86
C PHE A 31 1.38 -12.88 -8.88
N THR A 32 1.06 -12.77 -7.59
CA THR A 32 1.55 -13.72 -6.56
C THR A 32 1.00 -15.14 -6.74
N GLY A 33 -0.01 -15.31 -7.58
CA GLY A 33 -0.57 -16.58 -8.00
C GLY A 33 -1.61 -16.41 -9.12
N LEU A 34 -1.93 -17.48 -9.81
CA LEU A 34 -2.89 -17.49 -10.91
C LEU A 34 -4.09 -18.39 -10.63
N HIS A 35 -3.85 -19.52 -9.96
CA HIS A 35 -4.82 -20.58 -9.80
C HIS A 35 -4.95 -21.00 -8.34
N SER A 36 -6.17 -20.92 -7.80
CA SER A 36 -6.48 -21.50 -6.50
C SER A 36 -6.46 -23.04 -6.59
N ALA A 37 -5.58 -23.69 -5.82
CA ALA A 37 -5.45 -25.16 -5.78
C ALA A 37 -6.66 -25.88 -5.15
N PHE A 38 -7.68 -25.16 -4.67
CA PHE A 38 -8.69 -25.69 -3.75
C PHE A 38 -9.97 -26.28 -4.40
N SER A 39 -9.97 -26.58 -5.71
CA SER A 39 -10.90 -27.54 -6.35
C SER A 39 -10.76 -27.53 -7.87
N SER A 40 -10.72 -28.71 -8.49
CA SER A 40 -10.71 -28.91 -9.95
C SER A 40 -11.87 -28.25 -10.68
N ASP A 41 -13.05 -28.16 -10.07
CA ASP A 41 -14.27 -27.63 -10.72
C ASP A 41 -14.33 -26.10 -10.79
N ARG A 42 -13.35 -25.40 -10.17
CA ARG A 42 -13.28 -23.93 -10.15
C ARG A 42 -12.26 -23.35 -11.14
N HIS A 43 -11.65 -24.17 -11.99
CA HIS A 43 -10.79 -23.68 -13.06
C HIS A 43 -11.60 -23.27 -14.29
N PRO A 44 -11.26 -22.14 -14.93
CA PRO A 44 -11.88 -21.77 -16.19
C PRO A 44 -11.68 -22.87 -17.24
N SER A 45 -12.76 -23.25 -17.90
CA SER A 45 -12.83 -24.30 -18.92
C SER A 45 -13.17 -23.70 -20.28
N LEU A 46 -12.74 -24.36 -21.36
CA LEU A 46 -13.10 -23.99 -22.74
C LEU A 46 -14.60 -24.14 -23.02
N PHE A 47 -15.32 -24.90 -22.18
CA PHE A 47 -16.75 -25.12 -22.28
C PHE A 47 -17.58 -24.17 -21.41
N ASP A 48 -16.94 -23.30 -20.62
CA ASP A 48 -17.64 -22.33 -19.80
C ASP A 48 -18.28 -21.25 -20.68
N SER A 49 -19.49 -20.82 -20.32
CA SER A 49 -20.02 -19.55 -20.79
C SER A 49 -19.15 -18.38 -20.28
N PRO A 50 -19.19 -17.20 -20.94
CA PRO A 50 -18.43 -16.04 -20.48
C PRO A 50 -18.69 -15.67 -19.01
N ALA A 51 -19.93 -15.86 -18.54
CA ALA A 51 -20.29 -15.58 -17.15
C ALA A 51 -19.65 -16.57 -16.17
N GLU A 52 -19.67 -17.88 -16.48
CA GLU A 52 -19.03 -18.92 -15.66
C GLU A 52 -17.52 -18.72 -15.61
N TRP A 53 -16.91 -18.44 -16.76
CA TRP A 53 -15.48 -18.16 -16.86
C TRP A 53 -15.09 -16.98 -15.97
N TYR A 54 -15.85 -15.87 -16.04
CA TYR A 54 -15.63 -14.70 -15.20
C TYR A 54 -15.74 -15.02 -13.71
N GLN A 55 -16.76 -15.77 -13.28
CA GLN A 55 -16.92 -16.12 -11.86
C GLN A 55 -15.75 -16.95 -11.34
N LYS A 56 -15.29 -17.93 -12.12
CA LYS A 56 -14.15 -18.77 -11.77
C LYS A 56 -12.85 -17.96 -11.72
N ALA A 57 -12.58 -17.14 -12.74
CA ALA A 57 -11.41 -16.27 -12.78
C ALA A 57 -11.39 -15.28 -11.60
N ARG A 58 -12.52 -14.60 -11.34
CA ARG A 58 -12.67 -13.67 -10.22
C ARG A 58 -12.37 -14.32 -8.89
N GLN A 59 -12.94 -15.50 -8.61
CA GLN A 59 -12.69 -16.22 -7.35
C GLN A 59 -11.21 -16.59 -7.17
N SER A 60 -10.50 -16.89 -8.26
CA SER A 60 -9.07 -17.18 -8.21
C SER A 60 -8.26 -15.92 -7.93
N VAL A 61 -8.45 -14.87 -8.73
CA VAL A 61 -7.68 -13.62 -8.65
C VAL A 61 -7.90 -12.89 -7.32
N GLN A 62 -9.07 -12.99 -6.70
CA GLN A 62 -9.35 -12.38 -5.40
C GLN A 62 -8.48 -12.88 -4.23
N ARG A 63 -7.78 -14.02 -4.39
CA ARG A 63 -6.89 -14.58 -3.37
C ARG A 63 -5.44 -14.13 -3.52
N PHE A 64 -5.09 -13.64 -4.69
CA PHE A 64 -3.74 -13.24 -5.06
C PHE A 64 -3.70 -11.73 -5.24
N THR A 65 -2.50 -11.19 -5.30
CA THR A 65 -2.30 -9.76 -5.55
C THR A 65 -1.39 -9.54 -6.74
N VAL A 66 -1.49 -8.34 -7.32
CA VAL A 66 -0.55 -7.87 -8.34
C VAL A 66 0.72 -7.43 -7.61
N SER A 67 1.84 -8.11 -7.89
CA SER A 67 3.14 -7.77 -7.28
C SER A 67 3.92 -6.75 -8.13
N GLN A 68 3.67 -6.71 -9.43
CA GLN A 68 4.26 -5.73 -10.34
C GLN A 68 3.30 -5.38 -11.48
N LEU A 69 3.27 -4.09 -11.84
CA LEU A 69 2.59 -3.55 -13.01
C LEU A 69 3.62 -3.03 -14.00
N GLY A 70 3.68 -3.63 -15.18
CA GLY A 70 4.41 -3.13 -16.34
C GLY A 70 3.55 -2.13 -17.13
N LEU A 71 4.08 -0.94 -17.39
CA LEU A 71 3.45 0.10 -18.20
C LEU A 71 4.44 0.55 -19.28
N SER A 72 4.03 0.49 -20.54
CA SER A 72 4.78 1.07 -21.65
C SER A 72 3.97 2.16 -22.32
N ILE A 73 4.52 3.37 -22.36
CA ILE A 73 3.86 4.57 -22.89
C ILE A 73 4.44 4.86 -24.28
N PHE A 74 3.59 5.00 -25.30
CA PHE A 74 4.02 5.12 -26.69
C PHE A 74 3.66 6.48 -27.30
N TYR A 75 4.62 7.05 -28.05
CA TYR A 75 4.46 8.29 -28.81
C TYR A 75 4.86 8.07 -30.26
N LYS A 76 4.08 8.60 -31.17
CA LYS A 76 4.36 8.63 -32.60
C LYS A 76 5.37 9.72 -32.88
N GLY A 77 6.61 9.32 -33.11
CA GLY A 77 7.66 10.22 -33.55
C GLY A 77 7.45 10.67 -35.00
N MET A 78 8.16 11.74 -35.38
CA MET A 78 8.12 12.32 -36.73
C MET A 78 8.55 11.35 -37.84
N SER A 79 9.32 10.31 -37.51
CA SER A 79 9.97 9.41 -38.48
C SER A 79 9.24 8.07 -38.67
N ASN A 80 7.90 8.01 -38.55
CA ASN A 80 7.13 6.75 -38.62
C ASN A 80 7.63 5.66 -37.64
N LYS A 81 8.18 6.09 -36.50
CA LYS A 81 8.65 5.22 -35.42
C LYS A 81 7.96 5.62 -34.13
N TYR A 82 7.76 4.64 -33.26
CA TYR A 82 7.30 4.90 -31.90
C TYR A 82 8.49 5.10 -30.97
N VAL A 83 8.38 6.11 -30.10
CA VAL A 83 9.23 6.27 -28.91
C VAL A 83 8.46 5.65 -27.75
N THR A 84 9.14 4.90 -26.89
CA THR A 84 8.51 4.23 -25.76
C THR A 84 9.21 4.52 -24.44
N HIS A 85 8.42 4.70 -23.40
CA HIS A 85 8.89 4.81 -22.02
C HIS A 85 8.24 3.70 -21.19
N SER A 86 9.06 2.74 -20.76
CA SER A 86 8.59 1.57 -20.01
C SER A 86 8.93 1.67 -18.53
N TYR A 87 7.96 1.36 -17.67
CA TYR A 87 8.02 1.39 -16.23
C TYR A 87 7.54 0.07 -15.64
N ASN A 88 8.20 -0.37 -14.57
CA ASN A 88 7.80 -1.50 -13.75
C ASN A 88 7.50 -0.98 -12.35
N PHE A 89 6.23 -0.89 -11.99
CA PHE A 89 5.80 -0.48 -10.67
C PHE A 89 5.71 -1.72 -9.79
N PHE A 90 6.52 -1.77 -8.74
CA PHE A 90 6.36 -2.80 -7.72
C PHE A 90 5.26 -2.34 -6.77
N LEU A 91 4.25 -3.18 -6.55
CA LEU A 91 3.02 -2.80 -5.84
C LEU A 91 2.87 -3.66 -4.60
N PHE A 92 2.53 -3.06 -3.45
CA PHE A 92 2.22 -3.83 -2.24
C PHE A 92 0.87 -3.39 -1.68
N PRO A 93 -0.05 -4.32 -1.36
CA PRO A 93 -1.35 -3.95 -0.81
C PRO A 93 -1.17 -3.24 0.53
N THR A 94 -1.80 -2.08 0.67
CA THR A 94 -1.66 -1.26 1.88
C THR A 94 -2.24 -1.98 3.09
N THR A 95 -1.52 -1.93 4.22
CA THR A 95 -2.02 -2.29 5.55
C THR A 95 -2.30 -1.00 6.32
N PHE A 96 -3.55 -0.58 6.46
CA PHE A 96 -3.93 0.65 7.19
C PHE A 96 -4.79 0.31 8.39
N GLY A 97 -4.23 0.28 9.61
CA GLY A 97 -5.03 0.02 10.82
C GLY A 97 -5.84 -1.28 10.73
N GLN A 98 -7.17 -1.15 10.70
CA GLN A 98 -8.13 -2.23 10.47
C GLN A 98 -8.13 -2.83 9.06
N MET A 99 -7.57 -2.13 8.08
CA MET A 99 -7.47 -2.55 6.69
C MET A 99 -6.20 -3.37 6.51
N ASP A 100 -6.15 -4.53 7.18
CA ASP A 100 -5.12 -5.53 6.95
C ASP A 100 -5.50 -6.36 5.71
N SER A 101 -4.70 -6.24 4.66
CA SER A 101 -4.98 -6.87 3.37
C SER A 101 -4.33 -8.25 3.34
N GLU A 102 -5.14 -9.30 3.50
CA GLU A 102 -4.67 -10.68 3.36
C GLU A 102 -4.60 -11.10 1.89
N PHE A 103 -3.48 -11.69 1.49
CA PHE A 103 -3.30 -12.29 0.17
C PHE A 103 -2.40 -13.52 0.27
N SER A 104 -2.47 -14.39 -0.74
CA SER A 104 -1.73 -15.64 -0.79
C SER A 104 -0.60 -15.62 -1.81
N PHE A 105 0.33 -16.57 -1.65
CA PHE A 105 1.36 -16.89 -2.63
C PHE A 105 1.14 -18.30 -3.18
N GLN A 106 1.22 -18.44 -4.49
CA GLN A 106 1.26 -19.73 -5.15
C GLN A 106 2.71 -20.13 -5.42
N ALA A 107 3.18 -21.22 -4.82
CA ALA A 107 4.57 -21.66 -4.91
C ALA A 107 5.09 -21.77 -6.36
N SER A 108 4.27 -22.28 -7.28
CA SER A 108 4.64 -22.39 -8.70
C SER A 108 4.82 -21.03 -9.38
N SER A 109 3.98 -20.04 -9.06
CA SER A 109 4.12 -18.67 -9.58
C SER A 109 5.36 -18.00 -9.01
N ILE A 110 5.64 -18.22 -7.72
CA ILE A 110 6.87 -17.70 -7.10
C ILE A 110 8.11 -18.31 -7.71
N GLN A 111 8.13 -19.63 -7.94
CA GLN A 111 9.25 -20.28 -8.59
C GLN A 111 9.45 -19.78 -10.03
N PHE A 112 8.34 -19.56 -10.77
CA PHE A 112 8.38 -19.00 -12.12
C PHE A 112 8.98 -17.60 -12.12
N LEU A 113 8.44 -16.67 -11.33
CA LEU A 113 8.93 -15.29 -11.23
C LEU A 113 10.39 -15.22 -10.76
N SER A 114 10.75 -16.03 -9.76
CA SER A 114 12.15 -16.15 -9.28
C SER A 114 13.10 -16.57 -10.40
N ARG A 115 12.69 -17.50 -11.26
CA ARG A 115 13.50 -17.96 -12.39
C ARG A 115 13.78 -16.85 -13.41
N TYR A 116 12.87 -15.88 -13.55
CA TYR A 116 13.04 -14.72 -14.43
C TYR A 116 13.58 -13.48 -13.72
N GLY A 117 14.13 -13.64 -12.51
CA GLY A 117 14.84 -12.57 -11.81
C GLY A 117 13.93 -11.55 -11.12
N PHE A 118 12.69 -11.92 -10.78
CA PHE A 118 11.81 -11.05 -10.00
C PHE A 118 12.43 -10.70 -8.63
N ASP A 119 12.49 -9.41 -8.31
CA ASP A 119 13.03 -8.93 -7.03
C ASP A 119 11.93 -8.79 -5.98
N TYR A 120 11.83 -9.79 -5.10
CA TYR A 120 10.85 -9.79 -4.01
C TYR A 120 11.11 -8.71 -2.96
N ASN A 121 12.32 -8.17 -2.82
CA ASN A 121 12.53 -7.07 -1.89
C ASN A 121 11.85 -5.80 -2.39
N LYS A 122 11.95 -5.51 -3.68
CA LYS A 122 11.24 -4.38 -4.30
C LYS A 122 9.73 -4.48 -4.15
N PHE A 123 9.19 -5.70 -4.15
CA PHE A 123 7.77 -5.95 -3.91
C PHE A 123 7.39 -5.88 -2.43
N LEU A 124 8.04 -6.65 -1.56
CA LEU A 124 7.64 -6.84 -0.15
C LEU A 124 8.05 -5.69 0.77
N LYS A 125 9.17 -5.02 0.48
CA LYS A 125 9.72 -3.95 1.33
C LYS A 125 9.46 -2.57 0.73
N ASP A 126 9.73 -2.44 -0.57
CA ASP A 126 9.73 -1.15 -1.26
C ASP A 126 8.51 -0.97 -2.19
N GLY A 127 7.49 -1.83 -2.06
CA GLY A 127 6.33 -1.81 -2.93
C GLY A 127 5.49 -0.56 -2.72
N ILE A 128 5.02 0.02 -3.82
CA ILE A 128 4.15 1.20 -3.82
C ILE A 128 2.81 0.79 -3.19
N PRO A 129 2.39 1.45 -2.10
CA PRO A 129 1.11 1.17 -1.47
C PRO A 129 -0.03 1.60 -2.40
N TYR A 130 -1.08 0.80 -2.46
CA TYR A 130 -2.31 1.13 -3.18
C TYR A 130 -3.55 0.75 -2.37
N MET A 131 -4.67 1.38 -2.72
CA MET A 131 -5.99 1.09 -2.13
C MET A 131 -7.09 1.24 -3.19
N ASN A 132 -8.21 0.55 -2.98
CA ASN A 132 -9.40 0.71 -3.82
C ASN A 132 -10.33 1.82 -3.29
N GLU A 133 -11.35 2.18 -4.08
CA GLU A 133 -12.31 3.23 -3.72
C GLU A 133 -13.02 3.00 -2.38
N THR A 134 -13.28 1.75 -2.00
CA THR A 134 -13.94 1.44 -0.73
C THR A 134 -13.01 1.68 0.45
N GLN A 135 -11.74 1.30 0.32
CA GLN A 135 -10.70 1.59 1.31
C GLN A 135 -10.43 3.08 1.41
N GLU A 136 -10.37 3.80 0.29
CA GLU A 136 -10.20 5.26 0.26
C GLU A 136 -11.35 5.97 0.98
N LYS A 137 -12.61 5.61 0.69
CA LYS A 137 -13.78 6.21 1.38
C LYS A 137 -13.74 5.97 2.89
N LYS A 138 -13.31 4.78 3.32
CA LYS A 138 -13.10 4.49 4.76
C LYS A 138 -12.02 5.41 5.32
N LEU A 139 -10.88 5.54 4.65
CA LEU A 139 -9.79 6.41 5.08
C LEU A 139 -10.23 7.88 5.18
N GLN A 140 -10.95 8.40 4.19
CA GLN A 140 -11.49 9.76 4.20
C GLN A 140 -12.42 10.00 5.40
N HIS A 141 -13.28 9.03 5.74
CA HIS A 141 -14.14 9.11 6.93
C HIS A 141 -13.34 9.08 8.24
N LEU A 142 -12.24 8.32 8.28
CA LEU A 142 -11.35 8.25 9.45
C LEU A 142 -10.62 9.59 9.64
N LEU A 143 -10.15 10.21 8.55
CA LEU A 143 -9.50 11.52 8.57
C LEU A 143 -10.44 12.68 8.90
N SER A 144 -11.76 12.54 8.68
CA SER A 144 -12.74 13.58 8.98
C SER A 144 -13.09 13.69 10.48
N GLY A 145 -12.35 13.02 11.37
CA GLY A 145 -12.52 13.12 12.82
C GLY A 145 -13.64 12.27 13.42
N ASN A 146 -14.42 11.55 12.60
CA ASN A 146 -15.41 10.56 13.06
C ASN A 146 -14.74 9.21 13.35
N TRP A 147 -13.56 9.26 13.97
CA TRP A 147 -12.80 8.08 14.35
C TRP A 147 -13.43 7.46 15.60
N ILE A 148 -14.13 6.34 15.41
CA ILE A 148 -14.43 5.44 16.53
C ILE A 148 -13.25 4.48 16.59
N VAL A 149 -12.51 4.48 17.70
CA VAL A 149 -11.47 3.49 18.00
C VAL A 149 -12.13 2.10 18.05
N GLN A 150 -12.30 1.48 16.90
CA GLN A 150 -12.81 0.13 16.80
C GLN A 150 -11.63 -0.84 16.88
N SER A 151 -11.47 -1.42 18.06
CA SER A 151 -11.07 -2.80 18.37
C SER A 151 -9.92 -3.56 17.68
N SER A 152 -9.21 -3.09 16.66
CA SER A 152 -8.06 -3.83 16.10
C SER A 152 -6.69 -3.30 16.50
N PHE A 153 -6.60 -2.04 16.94
CA PHE A 153 -5.36 -1.55 17.50
C PHE A 153 -5.13 -2.24 18.84
N ASP A 154 -3.91 -2.69 19.05
CA ASP A 154 -3.48 -3.30 20.30
C ASP A 154 -3.73 -2.31 21.45
N LYS A 155 -4.83 -2.52 22.18
CA LYS A 155 -5.26 -1.64 23.26
C LYS A 155 -4.17 -1.51 24.31
N ASP A 156 -3.36 -2.54 24.48
CA ASP A 156 -2.26 -2.53 25.43
C ASP A 156 -1.14 -1.60 24.93
N LYS A 157 -0.89 -1.55 23.61
CA LYS A 157 0.02 -0.54 23.04
C LYS A 157 -0.51 0.88 23.17
N VAL A 158 -1.78 1.14 22.84
CA VAL A 158 -2.36 2.49 23.00
C VAL A 158 -2.26 2.93 24.46
N LYS A 159 -2.66 2.04 25.38
CA LYS A 159 -2.60 2.32 26.80
C LYS A 159 -1.17 2.62 27.25
N LYS A 160 -0.20 1.79 26.83
CA LYS A 160 1.21 2.01 27.14
C LYS A 160 1.69 3.39 26.68
N VAL A 161 1.33 3.79 25.45
CA VAL A 161 1.68 5.10 24.91
C VAL A 161 1.02 6.22 25.70
N ILE A 162 -0.28 6.11 26.01
CA ILE A 162 -0.99 7.10 26.82
C ILE A 162 -0.36 7.22 28.22
N ASP A 163 -0.04 6.10 28.86
CA ASP A 163 0.60 6.08 30.18
C ASP A 163 1.98 6.76 30.12
N GLU A 164 2.78 6.47 29.09
CA GLU A 164 4.10 7.08 28.88
C GLU A 164 4.03 8.59 28.67
N VAL A 165 3.13 9.06 27.80
CA VAL A 165 2.90 10.49 27.55
C VAL A 165 2.38 11.20 28.80
N THR A 166 1.45 10.57 29.53
CA THR A 166 0.90 11.13 30.77
C THR A 166 1.99 11.29 31.83
N CYS A 167 2.85 10.28 32.00
CA CYS A 167 3.98 10.36 32.93
C CYS A 167 4.96 11.48 32.56
N TRP A 168 5.27 11.64 31.27
CA TRP A 168 6.13 12.72 30.80
C TRP A 168 5.53 14.10 31.05
N MET A 169 4.25 14.30 30.74
CA MET A 169 3.54 15.55 31.03
C MET A 169 3.55 15.97 32.50
N CYS A 170 3.64 15.02 33.44
CA CYS A 170 3.70 15.37 34.86
C CYS A 170 4.98 16.11 35.26
N SER A 171 6.04 16.03 34.45
CA SER A 171 7.36 16.59 34.74
C SER A 171 7.96 17.45 33.63
N ALA A 172 7.29 17.54 32.46
CA ALA A 172 7.76 18.29 31.31
C ALA A 172 7.50 19.80 31.47
N GLU A 173 8.43 20.62 30.99
CA GLU A 173 8.29 22.06 30.85
C GLU A 173 7.88 22.43 29.41
N GLU A 174 7.46 23.69 29.20
CA GLU A 174 7.14 24.21 27.86
C GLU A 174 8.39 24.11 26.95
N GLU A 175 8.23 23.67 25.70
CA GLU A 175 9.29 23.35 24.73
C GLU A 175 10.03 22.01 24.94
N ASP A 176 9.72 21.24 25.98
CA ASP A 176 10.26 19.88 26.11
C ASP A 176 9.73 18.97 25.01
N SER A 177 10.56 17.98 24.64
CA SER A 177 10.18 16.98 23.63
C SER A 177 10.39 15.55 24.09
N MET A 178 9.49 14.68 23.64
CA MET A 178 9.55 13.23 23.83
C MET A 178 9.52 12.54 22.48
N VAL A 179 10.28 11.45 22.33
CA VAL A 179 10.24 10.61 21.13
C VAL A 179 9.61 9.27 21.49
N LEU A 180 8.48 8.96 20.86
CA LEU A 180 7.89 7.64 20.93
C LEU A 180 8.56 6.72 19.90
N HIS A 181 8.93 5.52 20.35
CA HIS A 181 9.58 4.48 19.55
C HIS A 181 8.61 3.35 19.19
N ASP A 182 9.07 2.43 18.33
CA ASP A 182 8.35 1.21 17.94
C ASP A 182 6.98 1.45 17.28
N MET A 183 6.85 2.58 16.56
CA MET A 183 5.66 2.91 15.80
C MET A 183 5.91 2.78 14.31
N TYR A 184 5.38 1.71 13.73
CA TYR A 184 5.66 1.35 12.34
C TYR A 184 4.49 1.75 11.42
N GLY A 185 4.81 2.34 10.27
CA GLY A 185 3.84 2.71 9.24
C GLY A 185 2.66 3.54 9.77
N PHE A 186 1.43 3.08 9.51
CA PHE A 186 0.21 3.82 9.85
C PHE A 186 -0.13 3.88 11.33
N GLN A 187 0.54 3.09 12.19
CA GLN A 187 0.40 3.21 13.65
C GLN A 187 0.76 4.60 14.15
N VAL A 188 1.72 5.26 13.48
CA VAL A 188 2.11 6.64 13.74
C VAL A 188 0.92 7.59 13.60
N ILE A 189 0.13 7.47 12.53
CA ILE A 189 -1.00 8.37 12.26
C ILE A 189 -2.11 8.15 13.29
N GLU A 190 -2.44 6.88 13.59
CA GLU A 190 -3.47 6.57 14.58
C GLU A 190 -3.10 7.08 15.98
N ILE A 191 -1.85 6.86 16.42
CA ILE A 191 -1.38 7.35 17.71
C ILE A 191 -1.35 8.89 17.73
N GLN A 192 -0.94 9.55 16.65
CA GLN A 192 -1.01 11.01 16.57
C GLN A 192 -2.44 11.53 16.71
N LEU A 193 -3.42 10.89 16.06
CA LEU A 193 -4.83 11.27 16.19
C LEU A 193 -5.35 11.05 17.62
N ILE A 194 -5.02 9.92 18.25
CA ILE A 194 -5.41 9.61 19.63
C ILE A 194 -4.79 10.62 20.60
N LEU A 195 -3.50 10.92 20.47
CA LEU A 195 -2.80 11.86 21.35
C LEU A 195 -3.34 13.28 21.20
N ARG A 196 -3.60 13.75 19.98
CA ARG A 196 -4.20 15.08 19.73
C ARG A 196 -5.62 15.19 20.30
N GLN A 197 -6.36 14.08 20.37
CA GLN A 197 -7.70 14.06 20.97
C GLN A 197 -7.63 13.99 22.51
N ALA A 198 -6.68 13.23 23.06
CA ALA A 198 -6.53 13.02 24.50
C ALA A 198 -5.84 14.21 25.20
N PHE A 199 -4.88 14.85 24.53
CA PHE A 199 -4.04 15.90 25.07
C PHE A 199 -4.05 17.13 24.13
N PRO A 200 -4.89 18.14 24.40
CA PRO A 200 -5.04 19.31 23.54
C PRO A 200 -3.78 20.16 23.41
N ASP A 201 -2.93 20.14 24.44
CA ASP A 201 -1.74 20.99 24.55
C ASP A 201 -0.48 20.33 23.97
N ILE A 202 -0.56 19.10 23.44
CA ILE A 202 0.60 18.42 22.85
C ILE A 202 0.56 18.55 21.33
N TRP A 203 1.67 19.03 20.76
CA TRP A 203 1.91 18.96 19.34
C TRP A 203 2.60 17.64 18.96
N THR A 204 2.16 17.01 17.87
CA THR A 204 2.75 15.75 17.38
C THR A 204 3.36 15.92 15.99
N ILE A 205 4.63 15.54 15.85
CA ILE A 205 5.42 15.66 14.61
C ILE A 205 5.90 14.27 14.18
N PRO A 206 5.62 13.83 12.94
CA PRO A 206 6.21 12.61 12.40
C PRO A 206 7.70 12.84 12.12
N LEU A 207 8.56 11.95 12.62
CA LEU A 207 9.99 11.93 12.33
C LEU A 207 10.29 10.81 11.32
N GLU A 208 11.34 10.98 10.52
CA GLU A 208 11.85 9.90 9.66
C GLU A 208 12.28 8.68 10.51
N GLY A 209 11.93 7.47 10.05
CA GLY A 209 12.30 6.23 10.72
C GLY A 209 11.43 5.88 11.94
N GLU A 210 10.10 5.94 11.79
CA GLU A 210 9.15 5.26 12.70
C GLU A 210 9.14 5.82 14.13
N LYS A 211 9.23 7.15 14.20
CA LYS A 211 9.28 7.92 15.43
C LYS A 211 8.26 9.05 15.39
N VAL A 212 7.72 9.40 16.55
CA VAL A 212 6.89 10.60 16.72
C VAL A 212 7.51 11.46 17.79
N SER A 213 7.80 12.71 17.45
CA SER A 213 8.14 13.73 18.44
C SER A 213 6.87 14.34 18.99
N LEU A 214 6.79 14.43 20.31
CA LEU A 214 5.82 15.22 21.04
C LEU A 214 6.53 16.50 21.49
N ILE A 215 5.83 17.62 21.44
CA ILE A 215 6.30 18.91 21.98
C ILE A 215 5.18 19.46 22.85
N LEU A 216 5.52 19.82 24.09
CA LEU A 216 4.64 20.47 25.04
C LEU A 216 4.68 21.99 24.85
#